data_AF-A0A841P0N6-F1
#
_entry.id   AF-A0A841P0N6-F1
#
_cell.length_a   1.000
_cell.length_b   1.000
_cell.length_c   1.000
_cell.angle_alpha   90.00
_cell.angle_beta   90.00
_cell.angle_gamma   90.00
#
_symmetry.space_group_name_H-M   'P 1'
#
loop_
_entity.id
_entity.type
_entity.pdbx_description
1 polymer ?
#
loop_
_entity_poly.entity_id
_entity_poly.type
_entity_poly.pdbx_seq_one_letter_code
_entity_poly.pdbx_strand_id
1 'polypeptide(L)'
;MTVAHEPAAYTGAQILLHFTIAVLIVLQLVIGEDIKPAYRAFSRGTESAAGDIFNANIHVYVGLAVLVLTIWRFAVRLWEGVPAAPPEKSVLQKRVAAAAHLAVMS
;
A
#
# COMPACT_ATOMS: atom_id res chain seq x y z
N MET A 1 33.67 10.24 -23.60
CA MET A 1 32.22 9.96 -23.77
C MET A 1 31.74 9.31 -22.48
N THR A 2 31.16 10.08 -21.57
CA THR A 2 30.57 9.57 -20.32
C THR A 2 29.17 9.09 -20.62
N VAL A 3 28.95 7.77 -20.62
CA VAL A 3 27.60 7.19 -20.73
C VAL A 3 26.83 7.63 -19.49
N ALA A 4 25.76 8.40 -19.68
CA ALA A 4 24.87 8.78 -18.59
C ALA A 4 24.29 7.49 -17.97
N HIS A 5 24.42 7.35 -16.66
CA HIS A 5 23.84 6.22 -15.94
C HIS A 5 22.31 6.36 -16.00
N GLU A 6 21.67 5.43 -16.71
CA GLU A 6 20.21 5.27 -16.73
C GLU A 6 19.64 5.33 -15.30
N PRO A 7 18.48 5.98 -15.07
CA PRO A 7 17.94 6.18 -13.73
C PRO A 7 17.73 4.82 -13.06
N ALA A 8 18.16 4.71 -11.78
CA ALA A 8 18.08 3.48 -11.01
C ALA A 8 16.65 2.91 -11.04
N ALA A 9 16.46 1.83 -11.81
CA ALA A 9 15.20 1.13 -11.89
C ALA A 9 14.78 0.63 -10.50
N TYR A 10 13.46 0.56 -10.24
CA TYR A 10 12.96 -0.04 -9.01
C TYR A 10 13.56 -1.44 -8.84
N THR A 11 14.09 -1.72 -7.65
CA THR A 11 14.67 -3.04 -7.37
C THR A 11 13.55 -4.08 -7.36
N GLY A 12 13.84 -5.33 -7.74
CA GLY A 12 12.86 -6.41 -7.70
C GLY A 12 12.23 -6.60 -6.31
N ALA A 13 13.01 -6.31 -5.26
CA ALA A 13 12.53 -6.29 -3.88
C ALA A 13 11.47 -5.20 -3.62
N GLN A 14 11.67 -3.97 -4.13
CA GLN A 14 10.69 -2.89 -3.99
C GLN A 14 9.35 -3.22 -4.67
N ILE A 15 9.41 -3.84 -5.85
CA ILE A 15 8.22 -4.25 -6.61
C ILE A 15 7.47 -5.34 -5.83
N LEU A 16 8.18 -6.40 -5.42
CA LEU A 16 7.58 -7.50 -4.66
C LEU A 16 6.93 -6.98 -3.37
N LEU A 17 7.63 -6.13 -2.62
CA LEU A 17 7.15 -5.61 -1.34
C LEU A 17 5.89 -4.74 -1.51
N HIS A 18 5.81 -3.97 -2.59
CA HIS A 18 4.62 -3.20 -2.92
C HIS A 18 3.41 -4.10 -3.23
N PHE A 19 3.58 -5.09 -4.11
CA PHE A 19 2.50 -5.99 -4.48
C PHE A 19 2.05 -6.87 -3.31
N THR A 20 2.97 -7.31 -2.44
CA THR A 20 2.63 -8.02 -1.21
C THR A 20 1.72 -7.17 -0.31
N ILE A 21 2.08 -5.90 -0.07
CA ILE A 21 1.24 -5.00 0.72
C ILE A 21 -0.13 -4.80 0.07
N ALA A 22 -0.19 -4.63 -1.25
CA ALA A 22 -1.45 -4.46 -1.97
C ALA A 22 -2.38 -5.67 -1.82
N VAL A 23 -1.86 -6.90 -1.96
CA VAL A 23 -2.63 -8.14 -1.75
C VAL A 23 -3.14 -8.25 -0.31
N LEU A 24 -2.29 -7.94 0.67
CA LEU A 24 -2.68 -7.97 2.09
C LEU A 24 -3.75 -6.93 2.43
N ILE A 25 -3.76 -5.77 1.77
CA ILE A 25 -4.81 -4.76 1.92
C ILE A 25 -6.13 -5.28 1.32
N VAL A 26 -6.11 -5.87 0.12
CA VAL A 26 -7.31 -6.45 -0.50
C VAL A 26 -7.92 -7.54 0.39
N LEU A 27 -7.09 -8.43 0.94
CA LEU A 27 -7.53 -9.45 1.89
C LEU A 27 -8.24 -8.83 3.12
N GLN A 28 -7.68 -7.75 3.67
CA GLN A 28 -8.30 -7.05 4.81
C GLN A 28 -9.63 -6.37 4.46
N LEU A 29 -9.78 -5.86 3.24
CA LEU A 29 -11.04 -5.25 2.80
C LEU A 29 -12.16 -6.28 2.69
N VAL A 30 -11.85 -7.47 2.18
CA VAL A 30 -12.82 -8.59 2.07
C VAL A 30 -13.19 -9.16 3.44
N ILE A 31 -12.26 -9.22 4.38
CA ILE A 31 -12.51 -9.80 5.72
C ILE A 31 -13.04 -8.75 6.71
N GLY A 32 -12.80 -7.46 6.46
CA GLY A 32 -13.12 -6.37 7.39
C GLY A 32 -14.61 -6.13 7.63
N GLU A 33 -15.48 -6.66 6.76
CA GLU A 33 -16.94 -6.57 6.89
C GLU A 33 -17.48 -7.30 8.14
N ASP A 34 -16.78 -8.35 8.59
CA ASP A 34 -17.16 -9.19 9.73
C ASP A 34 -16.71 -8.64 11.10
N ILE A 35 -16.01 -7.51 11.13
CA ILE A 35 -15.63 -6.84 12.39
C ILE A 35 -16.87 -6.28 13.11
N LYS A 36 -17.87 -5.81 12.35
CA LYS A 36 -19.07 -5.20 12.93
C LYS A 36 -19.89 -6.19 13.79
N PRO A 37 -20.18 -7.43 13.33
CA PRO A 37 -20.75 -8.48 14.17
C PRO A 37 -19.95 -8.76 15.44
N ALA A 38 -18.64 -9.01 15.32
CA ALA A 38 -17.76 -9.31 16.45
C ALA A 38 -17.76 -8.21 17.51
N TYR A 39 -17.64 -6.95 17.08
CA TYR A 39 -17.62 -5.79 17.96
C TYR A 39 -18.98 -5.55 18.64
N ARG A 40 -20.09 -5.76 17.93
CA ARG A 40 -21.44 -5.63 18.52
C ARG A 40 -21.67 -6.67 19.60
N ALA A 41 -21.25 -7.92 19.38
CA ALA A 41 -21.39 -8.97 20.36
C ALA A 41 -20.52 -8.71 21.60
N PHE A 42 -19.26 -8.30 21.39
CA PHE A 42 -18.38 -7.84 22.48
C PHE A 42 -18.98 -6.68 23.28
N SER A 43 -19.47 -5.63 22.60
CA SER A 43 -20.07 -4.44 23.24
C SER A 43 -21.35 -4.74 24.02
N ARG A 44 -22.06 -5.82 23.67
CA ARG A 44 -23.30 -6.24 24.34
C ARG A 44 -23.06 -7.31 25.42
N GLY A 45 -21.82 -7.75 25.59
CA GLY A 45 -21.47 -8.86 26.49
C GLY A 45 -22.09 -10.20 26.06
N THR A 46 -22.44 -10.34 24.78
CA THR A 46 -23.01 -11.57 24.22
C THR A 46 -21.92 -12.41 23.54
N GLU A 47 -22.07 -13.73 23.52
CA GLU A 47 -21.13 -14.59 22.78
C GLU A 47 -21.12 -14.24 21.28
N SER A 48 -19.92 -14.01 20.74
CA SER A 48 -19.70 -13.86 19.30
C SER A 48 -19.66 -15.23 18.62
N ALA A 49 -20.11 -15.30 17.37
CA ALA A 49 -19.92 -16.52 16.57
C ALA A 49 -18.41 -16.79 16.37
N ALA A 50 -18.02 -18.06 16.37
CA ALA A 50 -16.62 -18.45 16.22
C ALA A 50 -15.99 -17.93 14.91
N GLY A 51 -16.77 -17.82 13.84
CA GLY A 51 -16.35 -17.23 12.56
C GLY A 51 -16.02 -15.74 12.68
N ASP A 52 -16.82 -14.98 13.43
CA ASP A 52 -16.61 -13.54 13.63
C ASP A 52 -15.31 -13.27 14.42
N ILE A 53 -15.04 -14.08 15.44
CA ILE A 53 -13.79 -14.00 16.23
C ILE A 53 -12.59 -14.37 15.36
N PHE A 54 -12.71 -15.43 14.55
CA PHE A 54 -11.65 -15.85 13.65
C PHE A 54 -11.30 -14.76 12.63
N ASN A 55 -12.31 -14.18 11.97
CA ASN A 55 -12.12 -13.10 11.00
C ASN A 55 -11.56 -11.82 11.64
N ALA A 56 -12.01 -11.48 12.86
CA ALA A 56 -11.44 -10.37 13.62
C ALA A 56 -9.95 -10.58 13.94
N ASN A 57 -9.57 -11.78 14.39
CA ASN A 57 -8.17 -12.10 14.66
C ASN A 57 -7.31 -12.03 13.39
N ILE A 58 -7.77 -12.60 12.27
CA ILE A 58 -7.07 -12.50 10.99
C ILE A 58 -6.87 -11.03 10.60
N HIS A 59 -7.91 -10.21 10.71
CA HIS A 59 -7.79 -8.78 10.40
C HIS A 59 -6.71 -8.09 11.24
N VAL A 60 -6.68 -8.32 12.56
CA VAL A 60 -5.66 -7.74 13.46
C VAL A 60 -4.25 -8.18 13.08
N TYR A 61 -4.02 -9.47 12.88
CA TYR A 61 -2.68 -9.98 12.56
C TYR A 61 -2.21 -9.55 11.17
N VAL A 62 -3.09 -9.58 10.17
CA VAL A 62 -2.77 -9.12 8.82
C VAL A 62 -2.55 -7.61 8.80
N GLY A 63 -3.35 -6.83 9.53
CA GLY A 63 -3.17 -5.39 9.68
C GLY A 63 -1.82 -5.03 10.31
N LEU A 64 -1.42 -5.77 11.35
CA LEU A 64 -0.09 -5.61 11.95
C LEU A 64 1.03 -5.95 10.95
N ALA A 65 0.89 -7.02 10.18
CA ALA A 65 1.86 -7.38 9.14
C ALA A 65 1.98 -6.26 8.08
N VAL A 66 0.85 -5.70 7.62
CA VAL A 66 0.84 -4.57 6.69
C VAL A 66 1.52 -3.34 7.28
N LEU A 67 1.29 -3.03 8.56
CA LEU A 67 1.95 -1.91 9.23
C LEU A 67 3.48 -2.08 9.21
N VAL A 68 3.96 -3.25 9.63
CA VAL A 68 5.40 -3.56 9.65
C VAL A 68 5.99 -3.49 8.23
N LEU A 69 5.33 -4.10 7.24
CA LEU A 69 5.79 -4.07 5.85
C LEU A 69 5.78 -2.66 5.26
N THR A 70 4.81 -1.82 5.65
CA THR A 70 4.73 -0.43 5.17
C THR A 70 5.85 0.41 5.77
N ILE A 71 6.15 0.24 7.07
CA ILE A 71 7.30 0.88 7.72
C ILE A 71 8.60 0.43 7.05
N TRP A 72 8.75 -0.87 6.83
CA TRP A 72 9.90 -1.43 6.11
C TRP A 72 10.05 -0.82 4.72
N ARG A 73 8.95 -0.74 3.96
CA ARG A 73 8.91 -0.10 2.64
C ARG A 73 9.39 1.34 2.69
N PHE A 74 8.93 2.10 3.67
CA PHE A 74 9.35 3.48 3.87
C PHE A 74 10.84 3.57 4.20
N ALA A 75 11.35 2.70 5.08
CA ALA A 75 12.77 2.63 5.41
C ALA A 75 13.63 2.30 4.16
N VAL A 76 13.23 1.29 3.38
CA VAL A 76 13.89 0.93 2.11
C VAL A 76 13.89 2.12 1.15
N ARG A 77 12.78 2.84 1.02
CA ARG A 77 12.71 4.02 0.14
C ARG A 77 13.56 5.18 0.64
N LEU A 78 13.73 5.34 1.96
CA LEU A 78 14.62 6.35 2.53
C LEU A 78 16.09 6.00 2.32
N TRP A 79 16.45 4.71 2.39
CA TRP A 79 17.83 4.25 2.20
C TRP A 79 18.26 4.15 0.73
N GLU A 80 17.41 3.60 -0.14
CA GLU A 80 17.73 3.45 -1.57
C GLU A 80 17.53 4.76 -2.36
N GLY A 81 16.92 5.78 -1.74
CA GLY A 81 16.63 7.06 -2.37
C GLY A 81 15.51 6.98 -3.41
N VAL A 82 14.98 8.14 -3.79
CA VAL A 82 14.05 8.23 -4.93
C VAL A 82 14.90 8.17 -6.20
N PRO A 83 14.59 7.28 -7.16
CA PRO A 83 15.24 7.31 -8.47
C PRO A 83 15.22 8.74 -8.99
N ALA A 84 16.38 9.28 -9.34
CA ALA A 84 16.49 10.64 -9.83
C ALA A 84 15.44 10.84 -10.92
N ALA A 85 14.58 11.85 -10.74
CA ALA A 85 13.57 12.17 -11.74
C ALA A 85 14.29 12.29 -13.08
N PRO A 86 13.78 11.64 -14.16
CA PRO A 86 14.46 11.66 -15.45
C PRO A 86 14.83 13.09 -15.84
N PRO A 87 16.04 13.34 -16.35
CA PRO A 87 16.46 14.68 -16.74
C PRO A 87 15.42 15.26 -17.68
N GLU A 88 14.83 16.38 -17.24
CA GLU A 88 13.79 17.18 -17.87
C GLU A 88 12.86 16.45 -18.86
N LYS A 89 11.72 15.98 -18.35
CA LYS A 89 10.51 15.82 -19.16
C LYS A 89 10.21 17.15 -19.85
N SER A 90 10.17 17.15 -21.18
CA SER A 90 9.93 18.36 -21.99
C SER A 90 8.72 19.13 -21.48
N VAL A 91 8.68 20.45 -21.68
CA VAL A 91 7.58 21.34 -21.24
C VAL A 91 6.20 20.78 -21.60
N LEU A 92 6.12 20.00 -22.69
CA LEU A 92 4.92 19.29 -23.15
C LEU A 92 4.44 18.21 -22.17
N GLN A 93 5.35 17.41 -21.58
CA GLN A 93 5.00 16.36 -20.61
C GLN A 93 4.52 16.95 -19.27
N LYS A 94 5.05 18.11 -18.85
CA LYS A 94 4.54 18.84 -17.68
C LYS A 94 3.10 19.32 -17.92
N ARG A 95 2.79 19.79 -19.12
CA ARG A 95 1.43 20.22 -19.52
C ARG A 95 0.44 19.05 -19.62
N VAL A 96 0.85 17.92 -20.20
CA VAL A 96 0.01 16.72 -20.28
C VAL A 96 -0.27 16.15 -18.89
N ALA A 97 0.74 16.11 -18.01
CA ALA A 97 0.54 15.69 -16.62
C ALA A 97 -0.42 16.64 -15.87
N ALA A 98 -0.28 17.96 -16.03
CA ALA A 98 -1.18 18.94 -15.42
C ALA A 98 -2.62 18.80 -15.93
N ALA A 99 -2.81 18.57 -17.23
CA ALA A 99 -4.13 18.34 -17.81
C ALA A 99 -4.77 17.02 -17.31
N ALA A 100 -3.98 15.95 -17.19
CA ALA A 100 -4.44 14.67 -16.65
C ALA A 100 -4.84 14.78 -15.16
N HIS A 101 -4.08 15.54 -14.37
CA HIS A 101 -4.44 15.81 -12.97
C HIS A 101 -5.72 16.64 -12.83
N LEU A 102 -6.00 17.55 -13.76
CA LEU A 102 -7.23 18.33 -13.76
C LEU A 102 -8.46 17.48 -14.13
N ALA A 103 -8.30 16.56 -15.09
CA ALA A 103 -9.39 15.68 -15.55
C ALA A 103 -9.81 14.61 -14.54
N VAL A 104 -8.91 14.23 -13.61
CA VAL A 104 -9.22 13.30 -12.52
C VAL A 104 -9.86 14.02 -11.32
N MET A 105 -9.80 15.35 -11.28
CA MET A 105 -10.32 16.18 -10.18
C MET A 105 -11.53 17.04 -10.59
N SER A 106 -12.30 16.55 -11.57
CA SER A 106 -13.63 17.04 -11.98
C SER A 106 -14.62 15.88 -12.01
#